data_AF-A0A8R2NN03-F1
#
_entry.id   AF-A0A8R2NN03-F1
#
_cell.length_a   1.000
_cell.length_b   1.000
_cell.length_c   1.000
_cell.angle_alpha   90.00
_cell.angle_beta   90.00
_cell.angle_gamma   90.00
#
_symmetry.space_group_name_H-M   'P 1'
#
loop_
_entity.id
_entity.type
_entity.pdbx_description
1 polymer ?
#
loop_
_entity_poly.entity_id
_entity_poly.type
_entity_poly.pdbx_seq_one_letter_code
_entity_poly.pdbx_strand_id
1 'polypeptide(L)'
;MNILKDRRVAEYISSLNGLSSNQYIMFTFCECINNNNTPEDAHSNIAEPCSSNLAELAADRKNVRLIQMYITITSYFKADTMKFLVNKMLECKDVETVEHYYNVLDKNLKLHPPCAQYMDEEYEQLLLSSYRKYFGEMTLWDYIIECLKNITRGSLLYGDDDAFDLAFKRCFCFCICILQVDFEVSKNKNKRSLAAKCLNYKLERETRMNEISTLLDKSYNTGYNFKMSVIHLAILVSQLQCN
;
A
#
# COMPACT_ATOMS: atom_id res chain seq x y z
N MET A 1 -14.11 -20.09 -5.23
CA MET A 1 -15.04 -19.09 -5.80
C MET A 1 -14.19 -17.96 -6.32
N ASN A 2 -14.38 -17.52 -7.57
CA ASN A 2 -13.68 -16.38 -8.14
C ASN A 2 -14.27 -15.08 -7.55
N ILE A 3 -13.44 -14.29 -6.87
CA ILE A 3 -13.82 -13.05 -6.19
C ILE A 3 -14.54 -12.06 -7.11
N LEU A 4 -14.10 -11.92 -8.37
CA LEU A 4 -14.69 -10.99 -9.34
C LEU A 4 -16.04 -11.47 -9.89
N LYS A 5 -16.40 -12.74 -9.65
CA LYS A 5 -17.72 -13.30 -9.97
C LYS A 5 -18.67 -13.29 -8.78
N ASP A 6 -18.23 -12.89 -7.59
CA ASP A 6 -19.12 -12.72 -6.45
C ASP A 6 -20.09 -11.56 -6.73
N ARG A 7 -21.38 -11.78 -6.45
CA ARG A 7 -22.43 -10.80 -6.76
C ARG A 7 -22.19 -9.45 -6.08
N ARG A 8 -21.76 -9.43 -4.82
CA ARG A 8 -21.54 -8.17 -4.08
C ARG A 8 -20.32 -7.43 -4.59
N VAL A 9 -19.29 -8.19 -5.01
CA VAL A 9 -18.10 -7.62 -5.65
C VAL A 9 -18.45 -7.06 -7.03
N ALA A 10 -19.26 -7.77 -7.82
CA ALA A 10 -19.74 -7.27 -9.11
C ALA A 10 -20.59 -6.00 -8.96
N GLU A 11 -21.53 -5.97 -8.01
CA GLU A 11 -22.31 -4.77 -7.68
C GLU A 11 -21.41 -3.61 -7.24
N TYR A 12 -20.39 -3.88 -6.42
CA TYR A 12 -19.39 -2.89 -6.03
C TYR A 12 -18.61 -2.36 -7.25
N ILE A 13 -18.08 -3.23 -8.11
CA ILE A 13 -17.36 -2.82 -9.32
C ILE A 13 -18.27 -1.99 -10.24
N SER A 14 -19.52 -2.40 -10.43
CA SER A 14 -20.51 -1.63 -11.19
C SER A 14 -20.75 -0.24 -10.59
N SER A 15 -20.79 -0.12 -9.26
CA SER A 15 -20.94 1.17 -8.57
C SER A 15 -19.75 2.13 -8.77
N LEU A 16 -18.58 1.60 -9.19
CA LEU A 16 -17.43 2.43 -9.54
C LEU A 16 -17.59 3.12 -10.89
N ASN A 17 -18.56 2.75 -11.75
CA ASN A 17 -18.81 3.39 -13.04
C ASN A 17 -17.56 3.51 -13.96
N GLY A 18 -16.69 2.50 -13.96
CA GLY A 18 -15.44 2.51 -14.74
C GLY A 18 -14.31 3.33 -14.13
N LEU A 19 -14.52 3.89 -12.94
CA LEU A 19 -13.53 4.60 -12.15
C LEU A 19 -12.78 3.60 -11.26
N SER A 20 -11.57 3.94 -10.83
CA SER A 20 -10.82 3.09 -9.92
C SER A 20 -11.43 3.15 -8.51
N SER A 21 -11.28 2.07 -7.74
CA SER A 21 -11.72 2.01 -6.34
C SER A 21 -11.05 3.07 -5.43
N ASN A 22 -10.02 3.74 -5.94
CA ASN A 22 -9.35 4.85 -5.27
C ASN A 22 -10.20 6.10 -5.10
N GLN A 23 -11.26 6.32 -5.88
CA GLN A 23 -12.09 7.53 -5.70
C GLN A 23 -12.83 7.56 -4.36
N TYR A 24 -13.04 6.39 -3.74
CA TYR A 24 -13.64 6.27 -2.40
C TYR A 24 -12.60 6.26 -1.28
N ILE A 25 -11.32 6.07 -1.61
CA ILE A 25 -10.25 6.41 -0.68
C ILE A 25 -10.14 7.92 -0.77
N MET A 26 -10.37 8.59 0.35
CA MET A 26 -10.46 10.04 0.47
C MET A 26 -9.11 10.74 0.17
N PHE A 27 -8.58 10.55 -1.04
CA PHE A 27 -7.56 11.41 -1.66
C PHE A 27 -8.27 12.69 -2.11
N THR A 28 -8.79 13.44 -1.15
CA THR A 28 -8.76 14.88 -1.31
C THR A 28 -7.29 15.23 -1.56
N PHE A 29 -7.01 15.95 -2.66
CA PHE A 29 -5.80 16.75 -2.93
C PHE A 29 -4.82 16.34 -4.06
N CYS A 30 -4.70 15.10 -4.56
CA CYS A 30 -3.89 14.91 -5.79
C CYS A 30 -4.71 15.32 -7.01
N GLU A 31 -4.65 16.61 -7.36
CA GLU A 31 -5.25 17.16 -8.59
C GLU A 31 -4.79 16.40 -9.85
N CYS A 32 -3.62 15.77 -9.79
CA CYS A 32 -3.08 14.96 -10.88
C CYS A 32 -3.89 13.71 -11.24
N ILE A 33 -4.78 13.26 -10.35
CA ILE A 33 -5.64 12.09 -10.58
C ILE A 33 -7.05 12.53 -11.07
N ASN A 34 -7.51 13.73 -10.69
CA ASN A 34 -8.86 14.21 -11.00
C ASN A 34 -8.94 15.01 -12.31
N ASN A 35 -7.85 15.63 -12.75
CA ASN A 35 -7.82 16.45 -13.97
C ASN A 35 -6.81 15.89 -14.98
N ASN A 36 -7.30 15.41 -16.13
CA ASN A 36 -6.47 14.94 -17.28
C ASN A 36 -5.51 16.00 -17.87
N ASN A 37 -5.50 17.23 -17.33
CA ASN A 37 -4.75 18.39 -17.82
C ASN A 37 -3.82 19.00 -16.77
N THR A 38 -3.48 18.28 -15.71
CA THR A 38 -2.50 18.78 -14.73
C THR A 38 -1.09 18.65 -15.30
N PRO A 39 -0.31 19.75 -15.31
CA PRO A 39 1.02 19.74 -15.90
C PRO A 39 2.00 18.85 -15.11
N GLU A 40 3.04 18.32 -15.79
CA GLU A 40 4.02 17.38 -15.21
C GLU A 40 4.73 17.93 -13.95
N ASP A 41 4.70 19.25 -13.77
CA ASP A 41 5.32 20.01 -12.69
C ASP A 41 4.37 20.33 -11.52
N ALA A 42 3.13 19.80 -11.49
CA ALA A 42 2.16 20.07 -10.41
C ALA A 42 2.66 19.70 -8.99
N HIS A 43 3.76 18.94 -8.90
CA HIS A 43 4.47 18.63 -7.65
C HIS A 43 5.97 18.96 -7.70
N SER A 44 6.36 19.96 -8.50
CA SER A 44 7.74 20.44 -8.64
C SER A 44 8.29 21.22 -7.45
N ASN A 45 7.45 21.58 -6.48
CA ASN A 45 7.92 22.04 -5.17
C ASN A 45 8.61 20.88 -4.46
N ILE A 46 9.95 20.85 -4.57
CA ILE A 46 10.82 19.83 -3.98
C ILE A 46 10.64 19.91 -2.45
N ALA A 47 9.85 18.99 -1.90
CA ALA A 47 9.84 18.74 -0.47
C ALA A 47 11.17 18.09 -0.08
N GLU A 48 11.66 18.35 1.12
CA GLU A 48 12.92 17.77 1.60
C GLU A 48 12.66 16.57 2.51
N PRO A 49 13.46 15.48 2.39
CA PRO A 49 13.32 14.34 3.27
C PRO A 49 13.64 14.75 4.70
N CYS A 50 12.70 14.48 5.61
CA CYS A 50 12.91 14.67 7.03
C CYS A 50 14.02 13.74 7.54
N SER A 51 14.79 14.21 8.53
CA SER A 51 15.89 13.45 9.13
C SER A 51 15.41 12.12 9.71
N SER A 52 15.93 11.01 9.17
CA SER A 52 15.62 9.63 9.62
C SER A 52 15.91 9.45 11.11
N ASN A 53 17.00 10.06 11.60
CA ASN A 53 17.39 9.98 13.00
C ASN A 53 16.32 10.53 13.96
N LEU A 54 15.55 11.55 13.55
CA LEU A 54 14.50 12.13 14.40
C LEU A 54 13.27 11.23 14.45
N ALA A 55 12.88 10.62 13.33
CA ALA A 55 11.77 9.68 13.29
C ALA A 55 12.09 8.40 14.07
N GLU A 56 13.30 7.87 13.93
CA GLU A 56 13.79 6.70 14.67
C GLU A 56 13.83 6.99 16.18
N LEU A 57 14.43 8.11 16.57
CA LEU A 57 14.55 8.52 17.98
C LEU A 57 13.19 8.81 18.63
N ALA A 58 12.24 9.37 17.89
CA ALA A 58 10.88 9.61 18.39
C ALA A 58 10.07 8.30 18.53
N ALA A 59 10.26 7.35 17.62
CA ALA A 59 9.65 6.02 17.70
C ALA A 59 10.18 5.23 18.90
N ASP A 60 11.49 5.26 19.13
CA ASP A 60 12.11 4.56 20.26
C ASP A 60 11.74 5.20 21.62
N ARG A 61 11.38 6.49 21.63
CA ARG A 61 10.85 7.19 22.81
C ARG A 61 9.33 7.06 23.00
N LYS A 62 8.67 6.16 22.25
CA LYS A 62 7.20 5.94 22.27
C LYS A 62 6.37 7.21 22.09
N ASN A 63 6.90 8.20 21.37
CA ASN A 63 6.20 9.47 21.13
C ASN A 63 5.81 9.61 19.65
N VAL A 64 5.29 8.51 19.09
CA VAL A 64 4.97 8.35 17.66
C VAL A 64 3.98 9.43 17.18
N ARG A 65 3.08 9.88 18.04
CA ARG A 65 2.12 10.95 17.73
C ARG A 65 2.80 12.27 17.32
N LEU A 66 3.94 12.62 17.93
CA LEU A 66 4.67 13.84 17.58
C LEU A 66 5.39 13.72 16.23
N ILE A 67 5.66 12.50 15.75
CA ILE A 67 6.31 12.26 14.45
C ILE A 67 5.48 12.85 13.31
N GLN A 68 4.14 12.81 13.44
CA GLN A 68 3.24 13.36 12.42
C GLN A 68 3.49 14.85 12.16
N MET A 69 3.98 15.61 13.15
CA MET A 69 4.25 17.04 12.99
C MET A 69 5.39 17.33 12.02
N TYR A 70 6.27 16.35 11.78
CA TYR A 70 7.40 16.49 10.87
C TYR A 70 7.01 16.32 9.39
N ILE A 71 5.80 15.81 9.11
CA ILE A 71 5.27 15.74 7.75
C ILE A 71 4.48 17.02 7.46
N THR A 72 4.95 17.78 6.50
CA THR A 72 4.37 19.05 6.05
C THR A 72 4.35 19.09 4.52
N ILE A 73 3.74 20.11 3.91
CA ILE A 73 3.76 20.26 2.44
C ILE A 73 5.20 20.31 1.88
N THR A 74 6.18 20.71 2.69
CA THR A 74 7.59 20.86 2.30
C THR A 74 8.51 19.80 2.91
N SER A 75 8.00 18.82 3.66
CA SER A 75 8.83 17.78 4.27
C SER A 75 8.12 16.43 4.35
N TYR A 76 8.81 15.38 3.93
CA TYR A 76 8.28 14.02 3.82
C TYR A 76 9.21 12.98 4.47
N PHE A 77 8.72 11.75 4.65
CA PHE A 77 9.57 10.62 5.02
C PHE A 77 9.98 9.79 3.80
N LYS A 78 11.29 9.65 3.61
CA LYS A 78 11.90 8.78 2.62
C LYS A 78 11.71 7.29 2.93
N ALA A 79 12.02 6.44 1.95
CA ALA A 79 11.83 4.99 1.96
C ALA A 79 12.41 4.31 3.20
N ASP A 80 13.66 4.61 3.56
CA ASP A 80 14.30 4.01 4.75
C ASP A 80 13.52 4.32 6.04
N THR A 81 13.08 5.57 6.20
CA THR A 81 12.29 5.99 7.35
C THR A 81 10.92 5.29 7.33
N MET A 82 10.25 5.24 6.18
CA MET A 82 8.97 4.53 6.05
C MET A 82 9.12 3.03 6.36
N LYS A 83 10.20 2.39 5.89
CA LYS A 83 10.49 0.97 6.20
C LYS A 83 10.65 0.73 7.69
N PHE A 84 11.43 1.56 8.36
CA PHE A 84 11.59 1.49 9.81
C PHE A 84 10.23 1.63 10.52
N LEU A 85 9.42 2.61 10.15
CA LEU A 85 8.11 2.85 10.77
C LEU A 85 7.14 1.69 10.52
N VAL A 86 7.10 1.14 9.31
CA VAL A 86 6.29 -0.05 8.99
C VAL A 86 6.76 -1.25 9.80
N ASN A 87 8.08 -1.48 9.91
CA ASN A 87 8.61 -2.58 10.71
C ASN A 87 8.25 -2.43 12.19
N LYS A 88 8.41 -1.23 12.76
CA LYS A 88 8.00 -0.94 14.15
C LYS A 88 6.50 -1.12 14.37
N MET A 89 5.67 -0.76 13.40
CA MET A 89 4.23 -0.99 13.45
C MET A 89 3.89 -2.48 13.49
N LEU A 90 4.52 -3.29 12.63
CA LEU A 90 4.29 -4.74 12.54
C LEU A 90 4.79 -5.51 13.78
N GLU A 91 5.84 -5.01 14.44
CA GLU A 91 6.38 -5.59 15.69
C GLU A 91 5.66 -5.05 16.95
N CYS A 92 4.75 -4.09 16.79
CA CYS A 92 4.09 -3.45 17.91
C CYS A 92 3.04 -4.38 18.54
N LYS A 93 3.02 -4.40 19.88
CA LYS A 93 2.05 -5.20 20.67
C LYS A 93 0.92 -4.36 21.26
N ASP A 94 0.89 -3.06 20.94
CA ASP A 94 -0.05 -2.09 21.48
C ASP A 94 -0.90 -1.48 20.37
N VAL A 95 -2.21 -1.69 20.44
CA VAL A 95 -3.19 -1.31 19.41
C VAL A 95 -3.19 0.21 19.17
N GLU A 96 -3.11 1.03 20.23
CA GLU A 96 -3.10 2.49 20.11
C GLU A 96 -1.83 2.97 19.38
N THR A 97 -0.68 2.39 19.73
CA THR A 97 0.59 2.70 19.09
C THR A 97 0.63 2.26 17.62
N VAL A 98 0.01 1.13 17.25
CA VAL A 98 -0.16 0.70 15.85
C VAL A 98 -0.90 1.77 15.05
N GLU A 99 -2.01 2.31 15.58
CA GLU A 99 -2.74 3.41 14.93
C GLU A 99 -1.88 4.66 14.78
N HIS A 100 -1.05 5.00 15.76
CA HIS A 100 -0.14 6.14 15.63
C HIS A 100 0.86 5.98 14.49
N TYR A 101 1.48 4.81 14.35
CA TYR A 101 2.37 4.53 13.22
C TYR A 101 1.63 4.59 11.89
N TYR A 102 0.46 3.97 11.80
CA TYR A 102 -0.35 4.02 10.59
C TYR A 102 -0.72 5.45 10.20
N ASN A 103 -1.16 6.28 11.15
CA ASN A 103 -1.54 7.66 10.88
C ASN A 103 -0.35 8.52 10.41
N VAL A 104 0.88 8.20 10.84
CA VAL A 104 2.10 8.84 10.30
C VAL A 104 2.28 8.47 8.83
N LEU A 105 2.22 7.18 8.49
CA LEU A 105 2.37 6.67 7.12
C LEU A 105 1.26 7.19 6.19
N ASP A 106 0.01 7.17 6.66
CA ASP A 106 -1.16 7.66 5.95
C ASP A 106 -1.06 9.18 5.68
N LYS A 107 -0.60 9.96 6.66
CA LYS A 107 -0.34 11.40 6.47
C LYS A 107 0.74 11.64 5.42
N ASN A 108 1.83 10.86 5.44
CA ASN A 108 2.90 10.97 4.44
C ASN A 108 2.35 10.70 3.03
N LEU A 109 1.54 9.66 2.87
CA LEU A 109 0.91 9.31 1.60
C LEU A 109 -0.08 10.36 1.10
N LYS A 110 -0.88 10.94 2.00
CA LYS A 110 -1.88 11.96 1.64
C LYS A 110 -1.24 13.28 1.20
N LEU A 111 -0.13 13.68 1.83
CA LEU A 111 0.58 14.91 1.47
C LEU A 111 1.56 14.71 0.32
N HIS A 112 2.16 13.52 0.22
CA HIS A 112 3.18 13.16 -0.76
C HIS A 112 2.80 11.82 -1.43
N PRO A 113 1.78 11.83 -2.30
CA PRO A 113 1.35 10.65 -3.04
C PRO A 113 2.38 10.21 -4.11
N PRO A 114 2.32 8.95 -4.60
CA PRO A 114 3.16 8.46 -5.69
C PRO A 114 3.06 9.27 -7.00
N CYS A 115 2.01 10.08 -7.17
CA CYS A 115 1.88 10.99 -8.32
C CYS A 115 2.98 12.08 -8.35
N ALA A 116 3.64 12.36 -7.21
CA ALA A 116 4.74 13.33 -7.11
C ALA A 116 6.07 12.71 -7.56
N GLN A 117 6.81 13.42 -8.43
CA GLN A 117 8.05 12.94 -9.04
C GLN A 117 9.16 12.57 -8.04
N TYR A 118 9.17 13.14 -6.84
CA TYR A 118 10.17 12.80 -5.82
C TYR A 118 9.76 11.61 -4.95
N MET A 119 8.49 11.16 -5.03
CA MET A 119 7.98 10.06 -4.21
C MET A 119 7.86 8.74 -4.94
N ASP A 120 7.90 8.74 -6.27
CA ASP A 120 7.78 7.51 -7.06
C ASP A 120 8.90 6.52 -6.71
N GLU A 121 10.15 7.00 -6.67
CA GLU A 121 11.32 6.23 -6.26
C GLU A 121 11.24 5.80 -4.79
N GLU A 122 10.72 6.66 -3.91
CA GLU A 122 10.64 6.38 -2.48
C GLU A 122 9.62 5.27 -2.16
N TYR A 123 8.46 5.27 -2.82
CA TYR A 123 7.48 4.20 -2.67
C TYR A 123 7.89 2.90 -3.37
N GLU A 124 8.56 2.99 -4.51
CA GLU A 124 9.17 1.82 -5.15
C GLU A 124 10.22 1.18 -4.23
N GLN A 125 11.12 1.98 -3.67
CA GLN A 125 12.13 1.52 -2.73
C GLN A 125 11.50 0.94 -1.46
N LEU A 126 10.42 1.54 -0.94
CA LEU A 126 9.68 1.01 0.22
C LEU A 126 9.15 -0.40 -0.05
N LEU A 127 8.49 -0.61 -1.18
CA LEU A 127 7.81 -1.87 -1.48
C LEU A 127 8.77 -2.97 -1.96
N LEU A 128 9.77 -2.62 -2.76
CA LEU A 128 10.57 -3.60 -3.53
C LEU A 128 12.05 -3.70 -3.13
N SER A 129 12.60 -2.75 -2.38
CA SER A 129 14.00 -2.86 -1.97
C SER A 129 14.13 -3.58 -0.63
N SER A 130 14.93 -4.64 -0.59
CA SER A 130 15.31 -5.33 0.64
C SER A 130 16.07 -4.38 1.57
N TYR A 131 15.80 -4.44 2.87
CA TYR A 131 16.58 -3.73 3.89
C TYR A 131 16.96 -4.70 5.00
N ARG A 132 18.26 -4.76 5.34
CA ARG A 132 18.77 -5.76 6.30
C ARG A 132 18.04 -5.62 7.64
N LYS A 133 17.56 -6.75 8.17
CA LYS A 133 16.81 -6.93 9.44
C LYS A 133 15.31 -6.61 9.44
N TYR A 134 14.74 -5.96 8.42
CA TYR A 134 13.30 -5.73 8.38
C TYR A 134 12.57 -6.84 7.62
N PHE A 135 11.33 -7.11 8.02
CA PHE A 135 10.41 -8.03 7.33
C PHE A 135 10.99 -9.43 7.09
N GLY A 136 11.86 -9.92 7.99
CA GLY A 136 12.55 -11.21 7.80
C GLY A 136 13.49 -11.24 6.59
N GLU A 137 14.11 -10.09 6.27
CA GLU A 137 14.99 -9.90 5.10
C GLU A 137 14.27 -9.98 3.73
N MET A 138 12.93 -9.95 3.75
CA MET A 138 12.10 -9.87 2.56
C MET A 138 11.87 -8.42 2.14
N THR A 139 11.39 -8.21 0.91
CA THR A 139 10.78 -6.93 0.55
C THR A 139 9.46 -6.78 1.32
N LEU A 140 8.99 -5.54 1.52
CA LEU A 140 7.70 -5.33 2.19
C LEU A 140 6.57 -6.04 1.43
N TRP A 141 6.60 -5.99 0.10
CA TRP A 141 5.60 -6.68 -0.71
C TRP A 141 5.65 -8.20 -0.54
N ASP A 142 6.84 -8.81 -0.61
CA ASP A 142 6.97 -10.26 -0.45
C ASP A 142 6.55 -10.71 0.95
N TYR A 143 6.86 -9.92 1.99
CA TYR A 143 6.40 -10.16 3.35
C TYR A 143 4.87 -10.19 3.44
N ILE A 144 4.18 -9.20 2.85
CA ILE A 144 2.71 -9.16 2.83
C ILE A 144 2.12 -10.38 2.12
N ILE A 145 2.69 -10.78 0.97
CA ILE A 145 2.25 -11.97 0.25
C ILE A 145 2.47 -13.24 1.08
N GLU A 146 3.58 -13.34 1.79
CA GLU A 146 3.87 -14.48 2.66
C GLU A 146 2.91 -14.54 3.86
N CYS A 147 2.61 -13.40 4.49
CA CYS A 147 1.58 -13.30 5.52
C CYS A 147 0.21 -13.76 4.98
N LEU A 148 -0.23 -13.28 3.81
CA LEU A 148 -1.48 -13.72 3.19
C LEU A 148 -1.51 -15.24 2.94
N LYS A 149 -0.41 -15.83 2.47
CA LYS A 149 -0.30 -17.29 2.30
C LYS A 149 -0.43 -18.02 3.63
N ASN A 150 0.21 -17.52 4.69
CA ASN A 150 0.17 -18.15 6.00
C ASN A 150 -1.20 -18.02 6.66
N ILE A 151 -1.86 -16.87 6.52
CA ILE A 151 -3.24 -16.65 6.99
C ILE A 151 -4.20 -17.59 6.26
N THR A 152 -4.11 -17.70 4.94
CA THR A 152 -5.00 -18.58 4.14
C THR A 152 -4.75 -20.07 4.36
N ARG A 153 -3.55 -20.45 4.82
CA ARG A 153 -3.22 -21.83 5.22
C ARG A 153 -3.57 -22.13 6.69
N GLY A 154 -3.90 -21.11 7.48
CA GLY A 154 -4.12 -21.25 8.92
C GLY A 154 -2.83 -21.44 9.73
N SER A 155 -1.65 -21.25 9.14
CA SER A 155 -0.37 -21.27 9.86
C SER A 155 -0.09 -19.96 10.61
N LEU A 156 -0.78 -18.88 10.23
CA LEU A 156 -0.84 -17.62 10.97
C LEU A 156 -2.30 -17.39 11.38
N LEU A 157 -2.57 -17.37 12.68
CA LEU A 157 -3.92 -17.22 13.23
C LEU A 157 -4.28 -15.73 13.31
N TYR A 158 -4.80 -15.20 12.21
CA TYR A 158 -5.41 -13.88 12.17
C TYR A 158 -6.73 -13.91 12.97
N GLY A 159 -6.85 -13.06 13.97
CA GLY A 159 -7.94 -13.04 14.95
C GLY A 159 -7.48 -13.27 16.40
N ASP A 160 -6.23 -13.72 16.61
CA ASP A 160 -5.72 -14.09 17.93
C ASP A 160 -4.92 -12.97 18.62
N ASP A 161 -4.37 -12.03 17.85
CA ASP A 161 -3.56 -10.91 18.33
C ASP A 161 -4.07 -9.62 17.68
N ASP A 162 -4.86 -8.85 18.44
CA ASP A 162 -5.49 -7.61 17.98
C ASP A 162 -4.47 -6.59 17.44
N ALA A 163 -3.27 -6.51 18.03
CA ALA A 163 -2.25 -5.56 17.63
C ALA A 163 -1.62 -5.99 16.31
N PHE A 164 -1.25 -7.27 16.17
CA PHE A 164 -0.75 -7.83 14.92
C PHE A 164 -1.80 -7.71 13.81
N ASP A 165 -3.04 -8.10 14.08
CA ASP A 165 -4.13 -8.09 13.12
C ASP A 165 -4.35 -6.70 12.56
N LEU A 166 -4.36 -5.70 13.45
CA LEU A 166 -4.48 -4.31 13.08
C LEU A 166 -3.27 -3.84 12.28
N ALA A 167 -2.06 -4.14 12.72
CA ALA A 167 -0.83 -3.73 12.04
C ALA A 167 -0.76 -4.31 10.63
N PHE A 168 -1.05 -5.61 10.47
CA PHE A 168 -1.13 -6.26 9.16
C PHE A 168 -2.19 -5.62 8.29
N LYS A 169 -3.42 -5.43 8.79
CA LYS A 169 -4.51 -4.79 8.05
C LYS A 169 -4.09 -3.41 7.58
N ARG A 170 -3.57 -2.57 8.47
CA ARG A 170 -3.14 -1.20 8.15
C ARG A 170 -2.03 -1.20 7.11
N CYS A 171 -1.02 -2.06 7.27
CA CYS A 171 0.06 -2.21 6.31
C CYS A 171 -0.45 -2.67 4.94
N PHE A 172 -1.32 -3.67 4.90
CA PHE A 172 -1.88 -4.18 3.66
C PHE A 172 -2.72 -3.12 2.95
N CYS A 173 -3.63 -2.44 3.66
CA CYS A 173 -4.40 -1.32 3.12
C CYS A 173 -3.48 -0.24 2.55
N PHE A 174 -2.44 0.15 3.29
CA PHE A 174 -1.47 1.16 2.86
C PHE A 174 -0.75 0.79 1.56
N CYS A 175 -0.25 -0.45 1.45
CA CYS A 175 0.37 -0.94 0.22
C CYS A 175 -0.61 -0.89 -0.96
N ILE A 176 -1.86 -1.34 -0.77
CA ILE A 176 -2.87 -1.31 -1.83
C ILE A 176 -3.16 0.12 -2.28
N CYS A 177 -3.29 1.07 -1.36
CA CYS A 177 -3.47 2.48 -1.71
C CYS A 177 -2.33 3.02 -2.59
N ILE A 178 -1.07 2.74 -2.23
CA ILE A 178 0.11 3.13 -3.03
C ILE A 178 0.00 2.56 -4.44
N LEU A 179 -0.24 1.25 -4.55
CA LEU A 179 -0.28 0.55 -5.83
C LEU A 179 -1.38 1.07 -6.76
N GLN A 180 -2.56 1.35 -6.20
CA GLN A 180 -3.68 1.87 -6.98
C GLN A 180 -3.43 3.32 -7.44
N VAL A 181 -2.82 4.17 -6.59
CA VAL A 181 -2.50 5.56 -6.98
C VAL A 181 -1.46 5.57 -8.09
N ASP A 182 -0.38 4.82 -7.93
CA ASP A 182 0.65 4.70 -8.95
C ASP A 182 0.10 4.13 -10.27
N PHE A 183 -0.79 3.14 -10.21
CA PHE A 183 -1.38 2.54 -11.41
C PHE A 183 -2.12 3.56 -12.27
N GLU A 184 -2.96 4.41 -11.68
CA GLU A 184 -3.70 5.43 -12.43
C GLU A 184 -2.76 6.46 -13.07
N VAL A 185 -1.72 6.89 -12.34
CA VAL A 185 -0.71 7.82 -12.86
C VAL A 185 0.09 7.19 -14.00
N SER A 186 0.54 5.95 -13.81
CA SER A 186 1.34 5.21 -14.78
C SER A 186 0.58 4.92 -16.07
N LYS A 187 -0.73 4.61 -15.97
CA LYS A 187 -1.62 4.43 -17.13
C LYS A 187 -1.68 5.67 -18.00
N ASN A 188 -1.80 6.86 -17.40
CA ASN A 188 -1.82 8.13 -18.14
C ASN A 188 -0.47 8.47 -18.79
N LYS A 189 0.64 8.07 -18.15
CA LYS A 189 2.01 8.34 -18.63
C LYS A 189 2.58 7.23 -19.54
N ASN A 190 1.81 6.18 -19.86
CA ASN A 190 2.26 4.99 -20.58
C ASN A 190 3.56 4.39 -19.98
N LYS A 191 3.66 4.37 -18.64
CA LYS A 191 4.79 3.82 -17.88
C LYS A 191 4.39 2.50 -17.22
N ARG A 192 5.38 1.65 -16.97
CA ARG A 192 5.17 0.42 -16.20
C ARG A 192 4.90 0.76 -14.73
N SER A 193 3.70 0.45 -14.26
CA SER A 193 3.28 0.69 -12.87
C SER A 193 4.07 -0.14 -11.86
N LEU A 194 4.20 0.39 -10.64
CA LEU A 194 4.68 -0.30 -9.45
C LEU A 194 3.83 -1.54 -9.14
N ALA A 195 2.52 -1.51 -9.41
CA ALA A 195 1.66 -2.69 -9.31
C ALA A 195 2.15 -3.84 -10.22
N ALA A 196 2.49 -3.53 -11.48
CA ALA A 196 3.06 -4.50 -12.41
C ALA A 196 4.46 -4.99 -11.98
N LYS A 197 5.25 -4.13 -11.31
CA LYS A 197 6.55 -4.52 -10.74
C LYS A 197 6.37 -5.48 -9.55
N CYS A 198 5.52 -5.13 -8.57
CA CYS A 198 5.24 -5.95 -7.39
C CYS A 198 4.69 -7.33 -7.74
N LEU A 199 3.79 -7.39 -8.72
CA LEU A 199 3.22 -8.66 -9.18
C LEU A 199 4.15 -9.44 -10.12
N ASN A 200 5.35 -8.91 -10.39
CA ASN A 200 6.29 -9.44 -11.38
C ASN A 200 5.61 -9.74 -12.73
N TYR A 201 4.65 -8.89 -13.12
CA TYR A 201 3.85 -9.07 -14.31
C TYR A 201 4.75 -8.99 -15.55
N LYS A 202 4.72 -10.06 -16.35
CA LYS A 202 5.21 -10.13 -17.72
C LYS A 202 4.12 -10.82 -18.54
N LEU A 203 3.71 -10.21 -19.66
CA LEU A 203 2.70 -10.77 -20.59
C LEU A 203 2.96 -12.24 -20.95
N GLU A 204 4.24 -12.64 -20.99
CA GLU A 204 4.68 -13.99 -21.36
C GLU A 204 4.66 -15.02 -20.20
N ARG A 205 4.27 -14.64 -18.97
CA ARG A 205 4.31 -15.51 -17.76
C ARG A 205 3.01 -15.48 -16.95
N GLU A 206 1.94 -16.05 -17.52
CA GLU A 206 0.60 -16.12 -16.92
C GLU A 206 0.52 -16.85 -15.56
N THR A 207 1.44 -17.79 -15.27
CA THR A 207 1.38 -18.66 -14.08
C THR A 207 1.40 -17.91 -12.76
N ARG A 208 2.18 -16.83 -12.64
CA ARG A 208 2.28 -16.05 -11.39
C ARG A 208 1.02 -15.22 -11.10
N MET A 209 0.34 -14.74 -12.14
CA MET A 209 -0.92 -14.02 -11.97
C MET A 209 -2.01 -14.96 -11.49
N ASN A 210 -2.06 -16.18 -12.02
CA ASN A 210 -2.99 -17.21 -11.57
C ASN A 210 -2.75 -17.61 -10.10
N GLU A 211 -1.49 -17.67 -9.65
CA GLU A 211 -1.14 -17.90 -8.24
C GLU A 211 -1.67 -16.77 -7.34
N ILE A 212 -1.47 -15.51 -7.73
CA ILE A 212 -1.98 -14.36 -6.97
C ILE A 212 -3.51 -14.34 -6.97
N SER A 213 -4.18 -14.52 -8.11
CA SER A 213 -5.65 -14.59 -8.16
C SER A 213 -6.19 -15.71 -7.27
N THR A 214 -5.55 -16.89 -7.28
CA THR A 214 -5.92 -18.00 -6.39
C THR A 214 -5.73 -17.65 -4.91
N LEU A 215 -4.65 -16.94 -4.58
CA LEU A 215 -4.41 -16.46 -3.22
C LEU A 215 -5.48 -15.45 -2.79
N LEU A 216 -5.86 -14.51 -3.65
CA LEU A 216 -6.89 -13.51 -3.37
C LEU A 216 -8.27 -14.14 -3.20
N ASP A 217 -8.62 -15.13 -4.02
CA ASP A 217 -9.84 -15.91 -3.86
C ASP A 217 -9.87 -16.59 -2.48
N LYS A 218 -8.77 -17.23 -2.07
CA LYS A 218 -8.67 -17.85 -0.75
C LYS A 218 -8.80 -16.81 0.37
N SER A 219 -8.06 -15.71 0.27
CA SER A 219 -8.08 -14.61 1.25
C SER A 219 -9.48 -14.01 1.39
N TYR A 220 -10.21 -13.80 0.30
CA TYR A 220 -11.58 -13.30 0.33
C TYR A 220 -12.52 -14.24 1.09
N ASN A 221 -12.38 -15.55 0.89
CA ASN A 221 -13.22 -16.56 1.54
C ASN A 221 -12.95 -16.72 3.05
N THR A 222 -11.88 -16.12 3.59
CA THR A 222 -11.65 -16.10 5.04
C THR A 222 -12.66 -15.24 5.80
N GLY A 223 -13.28 -14.25 5.14
CA GLY A 223 -14.22 -13.31 5.77
C GLY A 223 -13.57 -12.27 6.69
N TYR A 224 -12.24 -12.20 6.77
CA TYR A 224 -11.53 -11.27 7.65
C TYR A 224 -11.77 -9.79 7.29
N ASN A 225 -11.51 -8.93 8.27
CA ASN A 225 -11.82 -7.50 8.22
C ASN A 225 -11.01 -6.71 7.16
N PHE A 226 -10.03 -7.32 6.50
CA PHE A 226 -9.24 -6.75 5.39
C PHE A 226 -9.76 -7.15 4.00
N LYS A 227 -10.94 -7.81 3.91
CA LYS A 227 -11.55 -8.25 2.65
C LYS A 227 -11.65 -7.18 1.56
N MET A 228 -11.85 -5.91 1.94
CA MET A 228 -11.93 -4.81 0.96
C MET A 228 -10.61 -4.59 0.24
N SER A 229 -9.48 -4.67 0.95
CA SER A 229 -8.16 -4.56 0.33
C SER A 229 -7.84 -5.75 -0.59
N VAL A 230 -8.38 -6.94 -0.27
CA VAL A 230 -8.32 -8.10 -1.18
C VAL A 230 -9.11 -7.84 -2.46
N ILE A 231 -10.33 -7.30 -2.35
CA ILE A 231 -11.16 -6.91 -3.51
C ILE A 231 -10.42 -5.86 -4.36
N HIS A 232 -9.87 -4.82 -3.73
CA HIS A 232 -9.12 -3.76 -4.40
C HIS A 232 -7.90 -4.29 -5.15
N LEU A 233 -7.14 -5.20 -4.55
CA LEU A 233 -6.02 -5.86 -5.22
C LEU A 233 -6.49 -6.75 -6.37
N ALA A 234 -7.61 -7.48 -6.22
CA ALA A 234 -8.16 -8.33 -7.28
C ALA A 234 -8.63 -7.51 -8.50
N ILE A 235 -9.24 -6.34 -8.26
CA ILE A 235 -9.60 -5.39 -9.32
C ILE A 235 -8.33 -4.92 -10.05
N LEU A 236 -7.31 -4.50 -9.29
CA LEU A 236 -6.04 -4.04 -9.86
C LEU A 236 -5.34 -5.12 -10.69
N VAL A 237 -5.32 -6.36 -10.20
CA VAL A 237 -4.81 -7.54 -10.91
C VAL A 237 -5.56 -7.75 -12.23
N SER A 238 -6.89 -7.67 -12.22
CA SER A 238 -7.71 -7.80 -13.44
C SER A 238 -7.43 -6.68 -14.44
N GLN A 239 -7.27 -5.45 -13.98
CA GLN A 239 -6.97 -4.31 -14.85
C GLN A 239 -5.60 -4.44 -15.51
N LEU A 240 -4.62 -5.03 -14.82
CA LEU A 240 -3.30 -5.33 -15.39
C LEU A 240 -3.32 -6.45 -16.44
N GLN A 241 -4.29 -7.38 -16.36
CA GLN A 241 -4.44 -8.47 -17.35
C GLN A 241 -5.17 -8.02 -18.63
N CYS A 242 -5.99 -6.97 -18.54
CA CYS A 242 -6.76 -6.44 -19.67
C CYS A 242 -6.02 -5.31 -20.43
N ASN A 243 -4.91 -4.80 -19.89
CA ASN A 243 -4.02 -3.82 -20.52
C ASN A 243 -2.81 -4.52 -21.16
#